data_AF-A0A433X8E5-F1
#
_entry.id   AF-A0A433X8E5-F1
#
_cell.length_a   1.000
_cell.length_b   1.000
_cell.length_c   1.000
_cell.angle_alpha   90.00
_cell.angle_beta   90.00
_cell.angle_gamma   90.00
#
_symmetry.space_group_name_H-M   'P 1'
#
loop_
_entity.id
_entity.type
_entity.pdbx_description
1 polymer ?
#
loop_
_entity_poly.entity_id
_entity_poly.type
_entity_poly.pdbx_seq_one_letter_code
_entity_poly.pdbx_strand_id
1 'polypeptide(L)' 'MHEDRRERIASVIDQELQRQARTSATRLDVSAMADAVDTALGGASLAPGEADEGKTPAELNSSNDI' A
#
# COMPACT_ATOMS: atom_id res chain seq x y z
N MET A 1 -8.71 5.26 -17.38
CA MET A 1 -8.31 4.49 -16.18
C MET A 1 -8.01 5.39 -14.98
N HIS A 2 -8.76 6.48 -14.77
CA HIS A 2 -8.69 7.30 -13.54
C HIS A 2 -9.96 7.20 -12.68
N GLU A 3 -11.06 6.72 -13.27
CA GLU A 3 -12.33 6.44 -12.60
C GLU A 3 -12.11 5.45 -11.44
N ASP A 4 -11.43 4.33 -11.71
CA ASP A 4 -11.18 3.26 -10.74
C ASP A 4 -10.39 3.74 -9.51
N ARG A 5 -9.42 4.64 -9.72
CA ARG A 5 -8.59 5.17 -8.61
C ARG A 5 -9.39 6.16 -7.76
N ARG A 6 -10.15 7.06 -8.39
CA ARG A 6 -10.96 8.05 -7.66
C ARG A 6 -12.07 7.34 -6.87
N GLU A 7 -12.76 6.38 -7.47
CA GLU A 7 -13.82 5.61 -6.83
C GLU A 7 -13.29 4.82 -5.62
N ARG A 8 -12.11 4.20 -5.77
CA ARG A 8 -11.43 3.50 -4.67
C ARG A 8 -11.06 4.42 -3.51
N ILE A 9 -10.55 5.61 -3.79
CA ILE A 9 -10.28 6.64 -2.76
C ILE A 9 -11.57 7.05 -2.05
N ALA A 10 -12.62 7.35 -2.82
CA ALA A 10 -13.91 7.78 -2.27
C ALA A 10 -14.53 6.71 -1.36
N SER A 11 -14.49 5.45 -1.78
CA SER A 11 -14.98 4.31 -1.00
C SER A 11 -14.26 4.16 0.34
N VAL A 12 -12.93 4.32 0.33
CA VAL A 12 -12.10 4.19 1.54
C VAL A 12 -12.33 5.34 2.51
N ILE A 13 -12.44 6.57 2.00
CA ILE A 13 -12.78 7.74 2.82
C ILE A 13 -14.14 7.55 3.48
N ASP A 14 -15.15 7.06 2.74
CA ASP A 14 -16.48 6.81 3.29
C ASP A 14 -16.46 5.77 4.43
N GLN A 15 -15.75 4.65 4.22
CA GLN A 15 -15.59 3.61 5.24
C GLN A 15 -14.91 4.14 6.51
N GLU A 16 -13.84 4.92 6.36
CA GLU A 16 -13.11 5.47 7.50
C GLU A 16 -13.92 6.55 8.25
N LEU A 17 -14.67 7.40 7.52
CA LEU A 17 -15.59 8.35 8.14
C LEU A 17 -16.66 7.64 8.98
N GLN A 18 -17.25 6.57 8.46
CA GLN A 18 -18.23 5.76 9.21
C GLN A 18 -17.62 5.12 10.45
N ARG A 19 -16.39 4.59 10.35
CA ARG A 19 -15.66 4.03 11.49
C ARG A 19 -15.41 5.08 12.57
N GLN A 20 -14.91 6.26 12.19
CA GLN A 20 -14.61 7.35 13.12
C GLN A 20 -15.86 7.93 13.77
N ALA A 21 -16.97 8.02 13.03
CA ALA A 21 -18.27 8.41 13.56
C ALA A 21 -18.77 7.44 14.63
N ARG A 22 -18.58 6.12 14.44
CA ARG A 22 -18.96 5.09 15.43
C ARG A 22 -18.12 5.16 16.71
N THR A 23 -16.86 5.57 16.59
CA THR A 23 -15.98 5.75 17.76
C THR A 23 -16.24 7.04 18.55
N SER A 24 -17.25 7.84 18.17
CA SER A 24 -17.54 9.14 18.80
C SER A 24 -16.31 10.06 18.84
N ALA A 25 -15.49 9.99 17.80
CA ALA A 25 -14.32 10.84 17.69
C ALA A 25 -14.79 12.30 17.55
N THR A 26 -14.44 13.14 18.52
CA THR A 26 -14.79 14.58 18.51
C THR A 26 -14.11 15.32 17.35
N ARG A 27 -13.08 14.72 16.76
CA ARG A 27 -12.35 15.21 15.58
C ARG A 27 -12.07 14.06 14.63
N LEU A 28 -12.00 14.39 13.34
CA LEU A 28 -11.52 13.49 12.31
C LEU A 28 -10.04 13.17 12.56
N ASP A 29 -9.71 11.89 12.62
CA ASP A 29 -8.34 11.39 12.61
C ASP A 29 -7.87 11.33 11.15
N VAL A 30 -7.26 12.43 10.72
CA VAL A 30 -6.76 12.60 9.35
C VAL A 30 -5.59 11.66 9.06
N SER A 31 -4.79 11.31 10.07
CA SER A 31 -3.67 10.38 9.92
C SER A 31 -4.19 8.98 9.64
N ALA A 32 -5.16 8.50 10.42
CA ALA A 32 -5.80 7.21 10.18
C ALA A 32 -6.48 7.14 8.79
N MET A 33 -7.04 8.25 8.32
CA MET A 33 -7.61 8.35 6.98
C MET A 33 -6.56 8.29 5.88
N ALA A 34 -5.41 8.94 6.07
CA ALA A 34 -4.29 8.86 5.14
C ALA A 34 -3.75 7.42 5.05
N ASP A 35 -3.58 6.73 6.18
CA ASP A 35 -3.14 5.34 6.23
C ASP A 35 -4.12 4.38 5.53
N ALA A 36 -5.43 4.59 5.72
CA ALA A 36 -6.45 3.79 5.06
C ALA A 36 -6.41 3.97 3.53
N VAL A 37 -6.27 5.22 3.06
CA VAL A 37 -6.15 5.54 1.63
C VAL A 37 -4.85 4.96 1.05
N ASP A 38 -3.74 5.09 1.76
CA ASP A 38 -2.45 4.53 1.35
C ASP A 38 -2.57 3.01 1.19
N THR A 39 -3.01 2.29 2.23
CA THR A 39 -3.25 0.84 2.19
C THR A 39 -4.14 0.43 1.02
N ALA A 40 -5.25 1.13 0.81
CA ALA A 40 -6.19 0.79 -0.23
C ALA A 40 -5.64 1.02 -1.64
N LEU A 41 -4.73 1.98 -1.83
CA LEU A 41 -4.09 2.27 -3.11
C LEU A 41 -2.86 1.41 -3.40
N GLY A 42 -2.55 0.44 -2.53
CA GLY A 42 -1.32 -0.37 -2.65
C GLY A 42 -0.10 0.37 -2.12
N GLY A 43 -0.32 1.28 -1.17
CA GLY A 43 0.71 1.93 -0.37
C GLY A 43 1.72 0.91 0.12
N ALA A 44 2.98 1.26 -0.07
CA ALA A 44 4.15 0.39 0.00
C ALA A 44 4.49 -0.07 1.42
N SER A 45 3.52 -0.62 2.14
CA SER A 45 3.84 -1.62 3.15
C SER A 45 4.15 -2.89 2.37
N LEU A 46 5.40 -2.99 1.93
CA LEU A 46 6.03 -4.25 1.54
C LEU A 46 5.42 -5.31 2.45
N ALA A 47 4.62 -6.22 1.90
CA ALA A 47 4.22 -7.38 2.65
C ALA A 47 5.53 -7.96 3.23
N PRO A 48 5.62 -8.27 4.54
CA PRO A 48 6.83 -8.90 5.07
C PRO A 48 6.93 -10.28 4.41
N GLY A 49 7.64 -10.34 3.28
CA GLY A 49 7.55 -11.44 2.32
C GLY A 49 7.91 -11.05 0.88
N GLU A 50 7.72 -9.80 0.47
CA GLU A 50 8.26 -9.26 -0.79
C GLU A 50 9.62 -8.64 -0.54
N ALA A 51 10.51 -9.41 0.10
CA ALA A 51 11.93 -9.16 -0.06
C ALA A 51 12.24 -9.42 -1.53
N ASP A 52 12.70 -8.38 -2.22
CA ASP A 52 13.52 -8.44 -3.44
C ASP A 52 14.22 -9.80 -3.49
N GLU A 53 13.72 -10.74 -4.32
CA GLU A 53 14.40 -12.00 -4.57
C GLU A 53 15.71 -11.60 -5.22
N GLY A 54 16.72 -11.48 -4.35
CA GLY A 54 18.01 -10.95 -4.69
C GLY A 54 18.48 -11.64 -5.95
N LYS A 55 18.86 -10.83 -6.94
CA LYS A 55 19.80 -11.24 -7.99
C LYS A 55 20.84 -12.15 -7.33
N THR A 56 20.76 -13.44 -7.62
CA THR A 56 21.78 -14.39 -7.21
C THR A 56 23.03 -14.01 -8.00
N PRO A 57 24.17 -13.65 -7.36
CA PRO A 57 25.40 -13.34 -8.09
C PRO A 57 26.04 -14.57 -8.76
N ALA A 58 25.32 -15.69 -8.87
CA ALA A 58 25.88 -16.98 -9.28
C ALA A 58 25.99 -17.15 -10.80
N GLU A 59 25.43 -16.25 -11.62
CA GLU A 59 25.51 -16.35 -13.09
C GLU A 59 26.63 -15.51 -13.74
N LEU A 60 27.53 -14.92 -12.96
CA LEU A 60 28.68 -14.16 -13.50
C LEU A 60 29.97 -14.99 -13.68
N ASN A 61 29.92 -16.31 -13.46
CA ASN A 61 31.12 -17.16 -13.47
C ASN A 61 31.14 -18.28 -14.54
N SER A 62 30.34 -18.16 -15.61
CA SER A 62 30.38 -19.13 -16.73
C SER A 62 30.90 -18.57 -18.06
N SER A 63 31.46 -17.35 -18.09
CA SER A 63 32.12 -16.79 -19.29
C SER A 63 33.63 -16.68 -19.13
N ASN A 64 34.26 -17.70 -18.56
CA ASN A 64 35.70 -17.86 -18.70
C ASN A 64 36.03 -19.31 -19.03
N ASP A 65 35.66 -19.73 -20.24
CA ASP A 65 36.25 -20.90 -20.88
C ASP A 65 37.31 -20.39 -21.87
N ILE A 66 38.54 -20.86 -21.67
CA ILE A 66 39.80 -20.50 -22.34
C ILE A 66 39.90 -21.21 -23.69
#